data_AF-A0A848LDU8-F1
#
_entry.id   AF-A0A848LDU8-F1
#
_cell.length_a   1.000
_cell.length_b   1.000
_cell.length_c   1.000
_cell.angle_alpha   90.00
_cell.angle_beta   90.00
_cell.angle_gamma   90.00
#
_symmetry.space_group_name_H-M   'P 1'
#
loop_
_entity.id
_entity.type
_entity.pdbx_description
1 polymer ?
#
loop_
_entity_poly.entity_id
_entity_poly.type
_entity_poly.pdbx_seq_one_letter_code
_entity_poly.pdbx_strand_id
1 'polypeptide(L)'
;MRVCEVVALLLLATGCSTTRVVHLDTGQGAPIVYKPVESDPVEISEEEFKSAVTQLVLDMQLNVALNEAERNEERSLLASSGGYVDGARGRNTPSLHERVCQRQSNPDECLSLITGGFTFGPMERRMMALYFALDTVWEGVEEAIKDLANPVALRAMITTMIGAALVMLVAPEPITKFVAIALTASLIAYLGTGPVWDLGRGFLTLWDESRDAKDFAALEAAGHRFGKILGENGARVLIVVALAVLGGKNAMASQGPRLPGAAQAALRAQAEAGFQLSAAFAGEVQSIAVPAAGVLNVTLAPTAVAAMAMGTGSASSSGGSTPIQGDPDGEVHHICTNKNEVSEASGGPWTPVFQRLFDRAGMKLSDSANLVRIKGHQGPHPREYHEEVLRRITEAMKGCRGPEMCRVKLVDELSRIAHELTTAGTRLREIITKNSGV
;
A
#
# COMPACT_ATOMS: atom_id res chain seq x y z
N MET A 1 6.31 -25.62 -45.79
CA MET A 1 6.79 -25.86 -44.40
C MET A 1 7.15 -24.57 -43.67
N ARG A 2 7.91 -23.63 -44.27
CA ARG A 2 8.33 -22.38 -43.60
C ARG A 2 7.23 -21.35 -43.30
N VAL A 3 6.12 -21.35 -44.02
CA VAL A 3 5.03 -20.36 -43.80
C VAL A 3 4.16 -20.75 -42.59
N CYS A 4 3.92 -22.05 -42.36
CA CYS A 4 3.19 -22.52 -41.19
C CYS A 4 3.97 -22.33 -39.89
N GLU A 5 5.30 -22.44 -39.92
CA GLU A 5 6.15 -22.15 -38.76
C GLU A 5 6.14 -20.65 -38.38
N VAL A 6 6.14 -19.75 -39.37
CA VAL A 6 6.08 -18.30 -39.12
C VAL A 6 4.70 -17.88 -38.59
N VAL A 7 3.62 -18.49 -39.08
CA VAL A 7 2.26 -18.25 -38.55
C VAL A 7 2.10 -18.83 -37.15
N ALA A 8 2.70 -20.00 -36.85
CA ALA A 8 2.72 -20.57 -35.50
C ALA A 8 3.53 -19.72 -34.51
N LEU A 9 4.66 -19.14 -34.94
CA LEU A 9 5.44 -18.20 -34.12
C LEU A 9 4.73 -16.86 -33.89
N LEU A 10 3.95 -16.36 -34.86
CA LEU A 10 3.13 -15.15 -34.71
C LEU A 10 1.91 -15.38 -33.81
N LEU A 11 1.33 -16.59 -33.81
CA LEU A 11 0.23 -16.97 -32.91
C LEU A 11 0.70 -17.24 -31.46
N LEU A 12 1.99 -17.49 -31.24
CA LEU A 12 2.58 -17.60 -29.89
C LEU A 12 3.02 -16.23 -29.33
N ALA A 13 3.06 -15.18 -30.16
CA ALA A 13 3.38 -13.81 -29.74
C ALA A 13 2.15 -13.01 -29.26
N THR A 14 0.93 -13.54 -29.40
CA THR A 14 -0.21 -13.06 -28.62
C THR A 14 -0.12 -13.68 -27.23
N GLY A 15 0.81 -13.18 -26.42
CA GLY A 15 0.80 -13.45 -24.99
C GLY A 15 -0.60 -13.11 -24.48
N CYS A 16 -1.26 -14.07 -23.84
CA CYS A 16 -2.52 -13.84 -23.15
C CYS A 16 -2.30 -12.70 -22.15
N SER A 17 -2.63 -11.46 -22.51
CA SER A 17 -2.83 -10.43 -21.51
C SER A 17 -4.07 -10.87 -20.76
N THR A 18 -3.87 -11.56 -19.63
CA THR A 18 -4.93 -11.78 -18.67
C THR A 18 -5.46 -10.41 -18.33
N THR A 19 -6.62 -10.06 -18.87
CA THR A 19 -7.20 -8.74 -18.68
C THR A 19 -7.38 -8.55 -17.19
N ARG A 20 -6.62 -7.63 -16.60
CA ARG A 20 -6.75 -7.33 -15.18
C ARG A 20 -8.11 -6.70 -14.93
N VAL A 21 -8.80 -7.15 -13.90
CA VAL A 21 -10.12 -6.67 -13.50
C VAL A 21 -10.10 -6.38 -12.01
N VAL A 22 -10.54 -5.18 -11.64
CA VAL A 22 -10.73 -4.78 -10.25
C VAL A 22 -12.21 -4.70 -9.95
N HIS A 23 -12.64 -5.38 -8.89
CA HIS A 23 -13.95 -5.28 -8.27
C HIS A 23 -13.83 -4.46 -6.99
N LEU A 24 -14.28 -3.21 -7.04
CA LEU A 24 -14.28 -2.29 -5.91
C LEU A 24 -15.69 -2.18 -5.32
N ASP A 25 -15.88 -2.79 -4.15
CA ASP A 25 -17.10 -2.69 -3.37
C ASP A 25 -17.01 -1.53 -2.37
N THR A 26 -17.88 -0.55 -2.54
CA THR A 26 -18.00 0.65 -1.71
C THR A 26 -19.09 0.52 -0.64
N GLY A 27 -19.78 -0.63 -0.58
CA GLY A 27 -20.94 -0.84 0.28
C GLY A 27 -22.21 -0.09 -0.17
N GLN A 28 -22.18 0.59 -1.32
CA GLN A 28 -23.30 1.34 -1.88
C GLN A 28 -23.60 0.88 -3.31
N GLY A 29 -24.60 0.01 -3.47
CA GLY A 29 -25.05 -0.46 -4.79
C GLY A 29 -24.20 -1.61 -5.33
N ALA A 30 -24.12 -1.73 -6.67
CA ALA A 30 -23.33 -2.76 -7.31
C ALA A 30 -21.83 -2.43 -7.26
N PRO A 31 -20.93 -3.41 -7.08
CA PRO A 31 -19.48 -3.18 -7.10
C PRO A 31 -19.03 -2.51 -8.40
N ILE A 32 -18.11 -1.55 -8.28
CA ILE A 32 -17.49 -0.88 -9.43
C ILE A 32 -16.51 -1.85 -10.07
N VAL A 33 -16.65 -2.09 -11.37
CA VAL A 33 -15.78 -3.00 -12.12
C VAL A 33 -15.05 -2.21 -13.19
N TYR A 34 -13.73 -2.24 -13.17
CA TYR A 34 -12.91 -1.55 -14.16
C TYR A 34 -11.61 -2.31 -14.48
N LYS A 35 -10.98 -1.92 -15.59
CA LYS A 35 -9.65 -2.38 -15.98
C LYS A 35 -8.61 -1.36 -15.52
N PRO A 36 -7.61 -1.76 -14.72
CA PRO A 36 -6.62 -0.83 -14.19
C PRO A 36 -5.66 -0.36 -15.29
N VAL A 37 -5.09 0.83 -15.08
CA VAL A 37 -3.95 1.31 -15.88
C VAL A 37 -2.74 0.46 -15.51
N GLU A 38 -1.95 0.02 -16.49
CA GLU A 38 -0.71 -0.72 -16.20
C GLU A 38 0.42 0.27 -15.94
N SER A 39 1.10 0.13 -14.80
CA SER A 39 2.33 0.85 -14.50
C SER A 39 3.41 -0.07 -13.93
N ASP A 40 4.65 0.33 -14.13
CA ASP A 40 5.82 -0.44 -13.71
C ASP A 40 5.87 -0.60 -12.18
N PRO A 41 6.36 -1.75 -11.67
CA PRO A 41 6.63 -1.94 -10.25
C PRO A 41 7.48 -0.82 -9.65
N VAL A 42 7.26 -0.52 -8.37
CA VAL A 42 8.14 0.36 -7.61
C VAL A 42 9.43 -0.40 -7.32
N GLU A 43 10.56 0.14 -7.76
CA GLU A 43 11.87 -0.43 -7.49
C GLU A 43 12.46 0.16 -6.22
N ILE A 44 12.98 -0.70 -5.35
CA ILE A 44 13.78 -0.32 -4.20
C ILE A 44 15.24 -0.63 -4.51
N SER A 45 16.07 0.41 -4.60
CA SER A 45 17.51 0.25 -4.81
C SER A 45 18.16 -0.44 -3.60
N GLU A 46 19.33 -1.03 -3.80
CA GLU A 46 20.07 -1.70 -2.72
C GLU A 46 20.39 -0.76 -1.55
N GLU A 47 20.75 0.50 -1.85
CA GLU A 47 21.09 1.51 -0.84
C GLU A 47 19.86 1.98 -0.05
N GLU A 48 18.73 2.21 -0.73
CA GLU A 48 17.45 2.50 -0.07
C GLU A 48 16.98 1.34 0.81
N PHE A 49 17.18 0.11 0.34
CA PHE A 49 16.86 -1.09 1.09
C PHE A 49 17.69 -1.22 2.37
N LYS A 50 19.02 -1.09 2.28
CA LYS A 50 19.91 -1.10 3.45
C LYS A 50 19.50 -0.04 4.47
N SER A 51 19.27 1.18 4.01
CA SER A 51 18.86 2.29 4.88
C SER A 51 17.52 2.01 5.58
N ALA A 52 16.53 1.52 4.83
CA ALA A 52 15.20 1.22 5.36
C ALA A 52 15.24 0.08 6.39
N VAL A 53 15.96 -1.02 6.11
CA VAL A 53 16.09 -2.14 7.06
C VAL A 53 16.76 -1.68 8.35
N THR A 54 17.85 -0.91 8.25
CA THR A 54 18.54 -0.37 9.43
C THR A 54 17.62 0.48 10.30
N GLN A 55 16.85 1.40 9.70
CA GLN A 55 15.91 2.24 10.44
C GLN A 55 14.77 1.43 11.07
N LEU A 56 14.18 0.49 10.33
CA LEU A 56 13.07 -0.33 10.81
C LEU A 56 13.49 -1.25 11.97
N VAL A 57 14.71 -1.81 11.91
CA VAL A 57 15.25 -2.64 12.99
C VAL A 57 15.51 -1.82 14.25
N LEU A 58 16.07 -0.62 14.12
CA LEU A 58 16.29 0.30 15.24
C LEU A 58 14.98 0.69 15.92
N ASP A 59 13.97 1.09 15.14
CA ASP A 59 12.66 1.48 15.67
C ASP A 59 11.95 0.30 16.34
N MET A 60 12.10 -0.91 15.81
CA MET A 60 11.57 -2.12 16.43
C MET A 60 12.24 -2.42 17.78
N GLN A 61 13.56 -2.32 17.88
CA GLN A 61 14.27 -2.51 19.15
C GLN A 61 13.84 -1.47 20.19
N LEU A 62 13.67 -0.21 19.77
CA LEU A 62 13.18 0.86 20.64
C LEU A 62 11.76 0.58 21.13
N ASN A 63 10.87 0.13 20.25
CA ASN A 63 9.50 -0.23 20.62
C ASN A 63 9.46 -1.45 21.55
N VAL A 64 10.28 -2.48 21.32
CA VAL A 64 10.38 -3.62 22.24
C VAL A 64 10.89 -3.16 23.61
N ALA A 65 11.92 -2.32 23.66
CA ALA A 65 12.45 -1.80 24.91
C ALA A 65 11.43 -0.93 25.68
N LEU A 66 10.66 -0.09 24.97
CA LEU A 66 9.58 0.70 25.57
C LEU A 66 8.44 -0.18 26.07
N ASN A 67 7.99 -1.14 25.27
CA ASN A 67 6.96 -2.09 25.66
C ASN A 67 7.41 -3.00 26.81
N GLU A 68 8.69 -3.36 26.87
CA GLU A 68 9.28 -4.10 27.99
C GLU A 68 9.39 -3.22 29.24
N ALA A 69 9.70 -1.94 29.13
CA ALA A 69 9.69 -1.02 30.27
C ALA A 69 8.27 -0.84 30.84
N GLU A 70 7.27 -0.61 29.97
CA GLU A 70 5.85 -0.54 30.34
C GLU A 70 5.35 -1.87 30.92
N ARG A 71 5.70 -3.00 30.29
CA ARG A 71 5.39 -4.33 30.83
C ARG A 71 6.16 -4.64 32.10
N ASN A 72 7.34 -4.09 32.35
CA ASN A 72 8.11 -4.31 33.58
C ASN A 72 7.59 -3.43 34.72
N GLU A 73 6.94 -2.29 34.45
CA GLU A 73 6.11 -1.59 35.44
C GLU A 73 4.86 -2.41 35.79
N GLU A 74 4.20 -3.04 34.82
CA GLU A 74 3.06 -3.95 35.07
C GLU A 74 3.49 -5.31 35.67
N ARG A 75 4.66 -5.84 35.30
CA ARG A 75 5.22 -7.13 35.74
C ARG A 75 6.06 -7.03 37.01
N SER A 76 6.47 -5.83 37.45
CA SER A 76 7.00 -5.65 38.81
C SER A 76 5.97 -5.99 39.89
N LEU A 77 4.69 -6.14 39.51
CA LEU A 77 3.65 -6.68 40.38
C LEU A 77 3.50 -8.21 40.30
N LEU A 78 4.11 -8.91 39.33
CA LEU A 78 3.90 -10.35 39.12
C LEU A 78 5.10 -11.07 38.47
N ALA A 79 5.96 -11.63 39.33
CA ALA A 79 6.52 -13.01 39.27
C ALA A 79 8.05 -13.15 39.43
N SER A 80 8.41 -14.15 40.24
CA SER A 80 9.76 -14.71 40.45
C SER A 80 9.94 -16.06 39.75
N SER A 81 11.22 -16.48 39.61
CA SER A 81 11.79 -17.81 39.25
C SER A 81 11.77 -18.25 37.77
N GLY A 82 12.79 -18.84 37.11
CA GLY A 82 14.17 -19.24 37.42
C GLY A 82 14.53 -20.61 36.75
N GLY A 83 15.71 -20.77 36.09
CA GLY A 83 16.40 -22.09 35.90
C GLY A 83 16.91 -22.46 34.48
N TYR A 84 18.08 -23.14 34.38
CA TYR A 84 19.08 -23.30 33.27
C TYR A 84 19.58 -24.77 33.11
N VAL A 85 20.08 -25.25 31.94
CA VAL A 85 21.36 -26.02 31.68
C VAL A 85 21.50 -26.70 30.28
N ASP A 86 22.76 -27.00 29.88
CA ASP A 86 23.38 -27.30 28.57
C ASP A 86 24.21 -28.64 28.53
N GLY A 87 24.70 -29.15 27.36
CA GLY A 87 25.68 -30.27 27.27
C GLY A 87 26.18 -30.83 25.89
N ALA A 88 27.52 -30.70 25.65
CA ALA A 88 28.60 -31.32 24.78
C ALA A 88 28.45 -32.72 24.07
N ARG A 89 29.23 -33.25 23.07
CA ARG A 89 30.56 -33.03 22.38
C ARG A 89 30.78 -34.02 21.18
N GLY A 90 31.64 -33.74 20.18
CA GLY A 90 32.38 -34.75 19.35
C GLY A 90 32.83 -34.35 17.90
N ARG A 91 34.12 -34.55 17.51
CA ARG A 91 34.75 -34.15 16.21
C ARG A 91 35.13 -35.32 15.28
N ASN A 92 35.05 -35.11 13.94
CA ASN A 92 35.83 -35.75 12.85
C ASN A 92 35.94 -34.79 11.62
N THR A 93 36.90 -35.02 10.72
CA THR A 93 37.47 -34.10 9.69
C THR A 93 36.56 -33.64 8.52
N PRO A 94 36.85 -32.47 7.88
CA PRO A 94 35.77 -31.69 7.27
C PRO A 94 35.32 -31.94 5.82
N SER A 95 34.00 -32.01 5.60
CA SER A 95 33.31 -31.99 4.30
C SER A 95 32.80 -30.59 3.93
N LEU A 96 32.27 -30.39 2.72
CA LEU A 96 31.74 -29.09 2.21
C LEU A 96 30.76 -28.37 3.17
N HIS A 97 30.04 -29.11 4.00
CA HIS A 97 29.11 -28.61 5.01
C HIS A 97 29.82 -27.89 6.18
N GLU A 98 31.05 -28.27 6.54
CA GLU A 98 31.84 -27.53 7.52
C GLU A 98 32.26 -26.16 7.02
N ARG A 99 32.38 -25.92 5.71
CA ARG A 99 32.70 -24.58 5.20
C ARG A 99 31.56 -23.58 5.42
N VAL A 100 30.32 -24.06 5.45
CA VAL A 100 29.12 -23.25 5.75
C VAL A 100 28.97 -23.04 7.25
N CYS A 101 29.15 -24.10 8.06
CA CYS A 101 29.11 -23.99 9.52
C CYS A 101 30.31 -23.21 10.11
N GLN A 102 31.48 -23.21 9.46
CA GLN A 102 32.69 -22.48 9.92
C GLN A 102 32.59 -20.96 9.76
N ARG A 103 31.64 -20.44 8.97
CA ARG A 103 31.38 -19.00 8.86
C ARG A 103 30.45 -18.46 9.96
N GLN A 104 29.89 -19.33 10.80
CA GLN A 104 28.99 -18.96 11.88
C GLN A 104 29.69 -19.02 13.25
N SER A 105 29.19 -18.24 14.20
CA SER A 105 29.81 -18.03 15.51
C SER A 105 29.87 -19.29 16.41
N ASN A 106 29.09 -20.33 16.11
CA ASN A 106 29.06 -21.61 16.85
C ASN A 106 29.08 -22.84 15.89
N PRO A 107 30.28 -23.31 15.48
CA PRO A 107 30.43 -24.40 14.52
C PRO A 107 29.91 -25.75 15.03
N ASP A 108 30.06 -26.02 16.32
CA ASP A 108 29.76 -27.32 16.94
C ASP A 108 28.24 -27.60 17.02
N GLU A 109 27.42 -26.55 17.12
CA GLU A 109 25.96 -26.63 17.20
C GLU A 109 25.33 -26.91 15.82
N CYS A 110 25.85 -26.26 14.77
CA CYS A 110 25.50 -26.50 13.36
C CYS A 110 25.86 -27.93 12.91
N LEU A 111 27.04 -28.42 13.32
CA LEU A 111 27.49 -29.79 13.03
C LEU A 111 26.65 -30.85 13.75
N SER A 112 26.27 -30.61 15.01
CA SER A 112 25.43 -31.52 15.81
C SER A 112 24.01 -31.69 15.23
N LEU A 113 23.47 -30.63 14.61
CA LEU A 113 22.19 -30.67 13.88
C LEU A 113 22.27 -31.47 12.57
N ILE A 114 23.46 -31.63 11.98
CA ILE A 114 23.65 -32.32 10.69
C ILE A 114 23.95 -33.82 10.90
N THR A 115 24.68 -34.21 11.96
CA THR A 115 24.99 -35.62 12.26
C THR A 115 23.81 -36.42 12.82
N GLY A 116 22.72 -35.76 13.24
CA GLY A 116 21.49 -36.39 13.75
C GLY A 116 20.52 -36.97 12.70
N GLY A 117 20.83 -36.84 11.40
CA GLY A 117 19.89 -37.13 10.31
C GLY A 117 18.96 -35.95 10.05
N PHE A 118 18.17 -35.98 8.96
CA PHE A 118 17.25 -34.90 8.58
C PHE A 118 16.03 -34.86 9.53
N THR A 119 16.23 -34.44 10.78
CA THR A 119 15.23 -34.45 11.86
C THR A 119 14.60 -33.07 12.08
N PHE A 120 14.39 -32.31 10.99
CA PHE A 120 13.58 -31.09 11.08
C PHE A 120 12.10 -31.44 11.09
N GLY A 121 11.34 -30.78 11.97
CA GLY A 121 9.89 -30.76 11.88
C GLY A 121 9.43 -29.96 10.64
N PRO A 122 8.13 -30.02 10.31
CA PRO A 122 7.60 -29.33 9.14
C PRO A 122 7.82 -27.81 9.15
N MET A 123 7.86 -27.18 10.33
CA MET A 123 8.09 -25.75 10.46
C MET A 123 9.55 -25.38 10.19
N GLU A 124 10.49 -26.13 10.76
CA GLU A 124 11.92 -25.89 10.59
C GLU A 124 12.36 -26.09 9.13
N ARG A 125 11.76 -27.06 8.43
CA ARG A 125 11.96 -27.26 6.99
C ARG A 125 11.53 -26.06 6.16
N ARG A 126 10.35 -25.48 6.46
CA ARG A 126 9.84 -24.28 5.77
C ARG A 126 10.72 -23.07 6.03
N MET A 127 11.12 -22.89 7.29
CA MET A 127 12.02 -21.82 7.70
C MET A 127 13.35 -21.89 6.97
N MET A 128 13.91 -23.09 6.84
CA MET A 128 15.14 -23.32 6.08
C MET A 128 14.96 -23.04 4.58
N ALA A 129 13.86 -23.49 3.97
CA ALA A 129 13.57 -23.18 2.57
C ALA A 129 13.42 -21.66 2.32
N LEU A 130 12.77 -20.94 3.24
CA LEU A 130 12.67 -19.47 3.18
C LEU A 130 14.03 -18.78 3.36
N TYR A 131 14.90 -19.32 4.23
CA TYR A 131 16.24 -18.80 4.43
C TYR A 131 17.07 -18.85 3.14
N PHE A 132 16.93 -19.92 2.35
CA PHE A 132 17.54 -20.05 1.01
C PHE A 132 16.88 -19.14 -0.02
N ALA A 133 15.55 -18.99 0.02
CA ALA A 133 14.83 -18.12 -0.91
C ALA A 133 15.26 -16.65 -0.83
N LEU A 134 15.70 -16.21 0.36
CA LEU A 134 16.12 -14.83 0.61
C LEU A 134 17.64 -14.62 0.50
N ASP A 135 18.44 -15.62 0.16
CA ASP A 135 19.91 -15.51 0.26
C ASP A 135 20.51 -14.32 -0.52
N THR A 136 19.98 -14.06 -1.72
CA THR A 136 20.48 -13.00 -2.61
C THR A 136 20.21 -11.59 -2.11
N VAL A 137 19.27 -11.41 -1.17
CA VAL A 137 18.90 -10.07 -0.67
C VAL A 137 19.78 -9.61 0.49
N TRP A 138 20.54 -10.52 1.09
CA TRP A 138 21.37 -10.23 2.27
C TRP A 138 22.74 -9.66 1.91
N GLU A 139 23.12 -9.67 0.63
CA GLU A 139 24.37 -9.08 0.16
C GLU A 139 24.40 -7.59 0.52
N GLY A 140 25.44 -7.18 1.24
CA GLY A 140 25.62 -5.79 1.72
C GLY A 140 24.76 -5.36 2.91
N VAL A 141 23.69 -6.09 3.26
CA VAL A 141 22.88 -5.82 4.46
C VAL A 141 23.67 -6.15 5.73
N GLU A 142 24.34 -7.30 5.77
CA GLU A 142 25.09 -7.75 6.94
C GLU A 142 26.14 -6.72 7.41
N GLU A 143 26.77 -6.00 6.47
CA GLU A 143 27.74 -4.95 6.78
C GLU A 143 27.11 -3.69 7.38
N ALA A 144 25.91 -3.30 6.90
CA ALA A 144 25.22 -2.09 7.34
C ALA A 144 24.67 -2.19 8.78
N ILE A 145 24.50 -3.41 9.30
CA ILE A 145 23.82 -3.67 10.59
C ILE A 145 24.66 -4.54 11.54
N LYS A 146 25.91 -4.85 11.17
CA LYS A 146 26.87 -5.58 12.04
C LYS A 146 27.04 -4.93 13.42
N ASP A 147 26.95 -3.61 13.49
CA ASP A 147 27.12 -2.82 14.70
C ASP A 147 25.81 -2.68 15.52
N LEU A 148 24.68 -3.13 14.96
CA LEU A 148 23.34 -2.96 15.53
C LEU A 148 22.71 -4.29 15.99
N ALA A 149 23.07 -5.41 15.37
CA ALA A 149 22.58 -6.73 15.73
C ALA A 149 23.53 -7.83 15.24
N ASN A 150 23.44 -9.02 15.85
CA ASN A 150 24.11 -10.20 15.30
C ASN A 150 23.48 -10.52 13.93
N PRO A 151 24.26 -10.54 12.82
CA PRO A 151 23.73 -10.70 11.47
C PRO A 151 23.01 -12.03 11.27
N VAL A 152 23.47 -13.11 11.92
CA VAL A 152 22.83 -14.43 11.84
C VAL A 152 21.49 -14.42 12.56
N ALA A 153 21.44 -13.84 13.76
CA ALA A 153 20.20 -13.73 14.54
C ALA A 153 19.18 -12.84 13.83
N LEU A 154 19.62 -11.73 13.25
CA LEU A 154 18.76 -10.82 12.50
C LEU A 154 18.20 -11.50 11.24
N ARG A 155 19.04 -12.20 10.48
CA ARG A 155 18.61 -12.94 9.30
C ARG A 155 17.57 -14.01 9.66
N ALA A 156 17.77 -14.74 10.75
CA ALA A 156 16.79 -15.70 11.25
C ALA A 156 15.46 -15.04 11.70
N MET A 157 15.55 -13.92 12.42
CA MET A 157 14.40 -13.12 12.85
C MET A 157 13.58 -12.63 11.65
N ILE A 158 14.23 -11.98 10.67
CA ILE A 158 13.55 -11.47 9.47
C ILE A 158 12.97 -12.62 8.66
N THR A 159 13.70 -13.73 8.46
CA THR A 159 13.14 -14.92 7.78
C THR A 159 11.88 -15.41 8.46
N THR A 160 11.82 -15.37 9.79
CA THR A 160 10.64 -15.79 10.58
C THR A 160 9.48 -14.83 10.38
N MET A 161 9.77 -13.52 10.41
CA MET A 161 8.80 -12.47 10.13
C MET A 161 8.22 -12.59 8.71
N ILE A 162 9.06 -12.85 7.72
CA ILE A 162 8.63 -13.08 6.33
C ILE A 162 7.75 -14.32 6.23
N GLY A 163 8.14 -15.42 6.88
CA GLY A 163 7.32 -16.63 6.95
C GLY A 163 5.93 -16.34 7.52
N ALA A 164 5.85 -15.59 8.63
CA ALA A 164 4.58 -15.18 9.22
C ALA A 164 3.76 -14.26 8.29
N ALA A 165 4.40 -13.29 7.64
CA ALA A 165 3.76 -12.40 6.69
C ALA A 165 3.17 -13.16 5.49
N LEU A 166 3.92 -14.11 4.92
CA LEU A 166 3.46 -14.94 3.81
C LEU A 166 2.31 -15.87 4.22
N VAL A 167 2.32 -16.40 5.44
CA VAL A 167 1.16 -17.13 5.99
C VAL A 167 -0.06 -16.22 6.07
N MET A 168 0.07 -14.99 6.58
CA MET A 168 -1.05 -14.04 6.63
C MET A 168 -1.57 -13.66 5.24
N LEU A 169 -0.71 -13.64 4.22
CA LEU A 169 -1.08 -13.35 2.84
C LEU A 169 -1.99 -14.44 2.25
N VAL A 170 -1.69 -15.73 2.51
CA VAL A 170 -2.43 -16.86 1.92
C VAL A 170 -3.56 -17.40 2.82
N ALA A 171 -3.45 -17.20 4.13
CA ALA A 171 -4.39 -17.68 5.13
C ALA A 171 -4.59 -16.61 6.24
N PRO A 172 -5.30 -15.51 5.95
CA PRO A 172 -5.56 -14.46 6.93
C PRO A 172 -6.44 -14.98 8.08
N GLU A 173 -5.92 -14.96 9.31
CA GLU A 173 -6.68 -15.30 10.52
C GLU A 173 -7.58 -14.13 10.97
N PRO A 174 -8.67 -14.41 11.72
CA PRO A 174 -9.60 -13.36 12.17
C PRO A 174 -8.96 -12.29 13.06
N ILE A 175 -7.90 -12.62 13.82
CA ILE A 175 -7.23 -11.69 14.74
C ILE A 175 -6.20 -10.81 14.00
N THR A 176 -5.53 -11.34 12.98
CA THR A 176 -4.48 -10.63 12.22
C THR A 176 -5.00 -9.98 10.94
N LYS A 177 -6.33 -9.95 10.76
CA LYS A 177 -6.99 -9.42 9.56
C LYS A 177 -6.48 -8.05 9.13
N PHE A 178 -6.25 -7.13 10.07
CA PHE A 178 -5.71 -5.80 9.75
C PHE A 178 -4.29 -5.85 9.18
N VAL A 179 -3.40 -6.62 9.82
CA VAL A 179 -2.00 -6.79 9.42
C VAL A 179 -1.92 -7.44 8.04
N ALA A 180 -2.76 -8.46 7.79
CA ALA A 180 -2.86 -9.12 6.49
C ALA A 180 -3.35 -8.16 5.39
N ILE A 181 -4.35 -7.31 5.67
CA ILE A 181 -4.84 -6.30 4.71
C ILE A 181 -3.75 -5.27 4.42
N ALA A 182 -3.07 -4.74 5.44
CA ALA A 182 -2.00 -3.75 5.27
C ALA A 182 -0.82 -4.32 4.48
N LEU A 183 -0.42 -5.57 4.77
CA LEU A 183 0.60 -6.31 4.03
C LEU A 183 0.19 -6.48 2.56
N THR A 184 -1.00 -7.03 2.32
CA THR A 184 -1.49 -7.30 0.96
C THR A 184 -1.64 -6.01 0.15
N ALA A 185 -2.21 -4.95 0.76
CA ALA A 185 -2.35 -3.64 0.16
C ALA A 185 -0.99 -3.06 -0.26
N SER A 186 0.01 -3.16 0.63
CA SER A 186 1.37 -2.67 0.37
C SER A 186 2.02 -3.47 -0.75
N LEU A 187 1.99 -4.80 -0.71
CA LEU A 187 2.58 -5.62 -1.76
C LEU A 187 1.94 -5.34 -3.13
N ILE A 188 0.61 -5.14 -3.20
CA ILE A 188 -0.07 -4.75 -4.44
C ILE A 188 0.37 -3.34 -4.88
N ALA A 189 0.49 -2.40 -3.96
CA ALA A 189 0.93 -1.03 -4.26
C ALA A 189 2.35 -0.96 -4.85
N TYR A 190 3.26 -1.80 -4.33
CA TYR A 190 4.66 -1.85 -4.76
C TYR A 190 4.89 -2.74 -5.98
N LEU A 191 4.29 -3.93 -6.04
CA LEU A 191 4.59 -4.94 -7.06
C LEU A 191 3.48 -5.05 -8.12
N GLY A 192 2.24 -4.77 -7.75
CA GLY A 192 1.05 -5.01 -8.58
C GLY A 192 0.39 -6.36 -8.29
N THR A 193 -0.81 -6.55 -8.83
CA THR A 193 -1.66 -7.71 -8.52
C THR A 193 -1.12 -9.04 -9.05
N GLY A 194 -0.52 -9.04 -10.24
CA GLY A 194 0.08 -10.22 -10.86
C GLY A 194 1.21 -10.82 -10.01
N PRO A 195 2.28 -10.05 -9.71
CA PRO A 195 3.36 -10.52 -8.86
C PRO A 195 2.90 -10.99 -7.47
N VAL A 196 1.90 -10.33 -6.87
CA VAL A 196 1.35 -10.77 -5.57
C VAL A 196 0.61 -12.10 -5.67
N TRP A 197 -0.14 -12.33 -6.76
CA TRP A 197 -0.76 -13.63 -7.02
C TRP A 197 0.30 -14.73 -7.19
N ASP A 198 1.33 -14.47 -7.99
CA ASP A 198 2.43 -15.42 -8.24
C ASP A 198 3.23 -15.70 -6.96
N LEU A 199 3.44 -14.68 -6.12
CA LEU A 199 4.03 -14.80 -4.80
C LEU A 199 3.23 -15.75 -3.90
N GLY A 200 1.91 -15.56 -3.80
CA GLY A 200 1.04 -16.42 -2.99
C GLY A 200 1.05 -17.88 -3.47
N ARG A 201 0.95 -18.09 -4.78
CA ARG A 201 1.05 -19.42 -5.40
C ARG A 201 2.42 -20.07 -5.21
N GLY A 202 3.48 -19.30 -5.36
CA GLY A 202 4.86 -19.73 -5.13
C GLY A 202 5.07 -20.13 -3.67
N PHE A 203 4.53 -19.37 -2.72
CA PHE A 203 4.64 -19.68 -1.31
C PHE A 203 3.91 -20.97 -0.92
N LEU A 204 2.69 -21.19 -1.43
CA LEU A 204 1.98 -22.46 -1.22
C LEU A 204 2.76 -23.65 -1.79
N THR A 205 3.40 -23.47 -2.94
CA THR A 205 4.27 -24.50 -3.54
C THR A 205 5.49 -24.78 -2.65
N LEU A 206 6.19 -23.74 -2.19
CA LEU A 206 7.30 -23.88 -1.24
C LEU A 206 6.86 -24.56 0.06
N TRP A 207 5.67 -24.22 0.55
CA TRP A 207 5.11 -24.77 1.79
C TRP A 207 4.87 -26.28 1.72
N ASP A 208 4.39 -26.78 0.59
CA ASP A 208 4.17 -28.20 0.36
C ASP A 208 5.48 -28.94 0.05
N GLU A 209 6.32 -28.39 -0.83
CA GLU A 209 7.62 -29.00 -1.17
C GLU A 209 8.55 -29.12 0.04
N SER A 210 8.59 -28.10 0.90
CA SER A 210 9.42 -28.12 2.12
C SER A 210 8.89 -29.09 3.18
N ARG A 211 7.56 -29.29 3.25
CA ARG A 211 6.95 -30.29 4.13
C ARG A 211 7.40 -31.69 3.75
N ASP A 212 7.40 -31.99 2.45
CA ASP A 212 7.66 -33.32 1.89
C ASP A 212 9.14 -33.59 1.59
N ALA A 213 10.00 -32.56 1.75
CA ALA A 213 11.44 -32.68 1.57
C ALA A 213 12.05 -33.75 2.48
N LYS A 214 12.99 -34.52 1.92
CA LYS A 214 13.69 -35.63 2.61
C LYS A 214 15.15 -35.32 2.92
N ASP A 215 15.69 -34.27 2.33
CA ASP A 215 17.07 -33.85 2.45
C ASP A 215 17.21 -32.33 2.28
N PHE A 216 18.40 -31.81 2.58
CA PHE A 216 18.72 -30.39 2.48
C PHE A 216 18.72 -29.88 1.04
N ALA A 217 19.16 -30.69 0.08
CA ALA A 217 19.22 -30.29 -1.31
C ALA A 217 17.81 -30.01 -1.87
N ALA A 218 16.81 -30.77 -1.44
CA ALA A 218 15.41 -30.54 -1.78
C ALA A 218 14.89 -29.21 -1.19
N LEU A 219 15.25 -28.87 0.06
CA LEU A 219 14.87 -27.60 0.69
C LEU A 219 15.52 -26.40 0.01
N GLU A 220 16.81 -26.50 -0.30
CA GLU A 220 17.56 -25.48 -1.02
C GLU A 220 16.96 -25.25 -2.41
N ALA A 221 16.65 -26.33 -3.14
CA ALA A 221 16.03 -26.24 -4.45
C ALA A 221 14.63 -25.59 -4.40
N ALA A 222 13.82 -25.94 -3.39
CA ALA A 222 12.50 -25.32 -3.17
C ALA A 222 12.64 -23.83 -2.84
N GLY A 223 13.57 -23.48 -1.94
CA GLY A 223 13.90 -22.11 -1.58
C GLY A 223 14.31 -21.27 -2.78
N HIS A 224 15.29 -21.73 -3.57
CA HIS A 224 15.76 -21.02 -4.76
C HIS A 224 14.68 -20.88 -5.85
N ARG A 225 13.78 -21.87 -6.01
CA ARG A 225 12.62 -21.73 -6.91
C ARG A 225 11.71 -20.58 -6.48
N PHE A 226 11.41 -20.50 -5.18
CA PHE A 226 10.60 -19.40 -4.65
C PHE A 226 11.33 -18.06 -4.72
N GLY A 227 12.63 -18.02 -4.43
CA GLY A 227 13.46 -16.82 -4.57
C GLY A 227 13.46 -16.25 -5.99
N LYS A 228 13.42 -17.11 -7.02
CA LYS A 228 13.25 -16.67 -8.43
C LYS A 228 11.90 -16.04 -8.71
N ILE A 229 10.83 -16.46 -8.02
CA ILE A 229 9.49 -15.85 -8.14
C ILE A 229 9.49 -14.48 -7.45
N LEU A 230 10.14 -14.37 -6.28
CA LEU A 230 10.33 -13.09 -5.59
C LEU A 230 11.10 -12.09 -6.45
N GLY A 231 12.22 -12.53 -7.02
CA GLY A 231 13.22 -11.64 -7.60
C GLY A 231 13.87 -10.73 -6.56
N GLU A 232 14.91 -9.99 -6.95
CA GLU A 232 15.62 -9.09 -6.03
C GLU A 232 14.71 -7.97 -5.50
N ASN A 233 13.98 -7.29 -6.41
CA ASN A 233 13.09 -6.20 -6.01
C ASN A 233 11.93 -6.70 -5.14
N GLY A 234 11.30 -7.82 -5.50
CA GLY A 234 10.21 -8.39 -4.70
C GLY A 234 10.68 -8.84 -3.31
N ALA A 235 11.91 -9.36 -3.18
CA ALA A 235 12.52 -9.66 -1.89
C ALA A 235 12.71 -8.41 -1.02
N ARG A 236 13.28 -7.34 -1.59
CA ARG A 236 13.50 -6.07 -0.88
C ARG A 236 12.17 -5.47 -0.40
N VAL A 237 11.18 -5.40 -1.30
CA VAL A 237 9.83 -4.92 -0.97
C VAL A 237 9.20 -5.78 0.12
N LEU A 238 9.23 -7.11 -0.01
CA LEU A 238 8.62 -8.01 0.97
C LEU A 238 9.24 -7.84 2.36
N ILE A 239 10.58 -7.71 2.44
CA ILE A 239 11.28 -7.49 3.71
C ILE A 239 10.91 -6.16 4.34
N VAL A 240 10.99 -5.07 3.58
CA VAL A 240 10.68 -3.71 4.06
C VAL A 240 9.23 -3.62 4.53
N VAL A 241 8.28 -4.14 3.75
CA VAL A 241 6.86 -4.13 4.09
C VAL A 241 6.58 -5.03 5.30
N ALA A 242 7.14 -6.24 5.36
CA ALA A 242 6.91 -7.15 6.48
C ALA A 242 7.44 -6.57 7.79
N LEU A 243 8.64 -5.98 7.78
CA LEU A 243 9.21 -5.28 8.94
C LEU A 243 8.31 -4.14 9.43
N ALA A 244 7.79 -3.32 8.51
CA ALA A 244 6.91 -2.21 8.86
C ALA A 244 5.54 -2.67 9.41
N VAL A 245 4.94 -3.66 8.77
CA VAL A 245 3.57 -4.13 9.07
C VAL A 245 3.53 -4.94 10.38
N LEU A 246 4.55 -5.76 10.65
CA LEU A 246 4.62 -6.58 11.87
C LEU A 246 4.93 -5.77 13.14
N GLY A 247 5.38 -4.51 13.01
CA GLY A 247 5.40 -3.55 14.11
C GLY A 247 4.01 -3.14 14.62
N GLY A 248 2.94 -3.59 13.96
CA GLY A 248 1.55 -3.34 14.34
C GLY A 248 0.98 -2.06 13.75
N LYS A 249 -0.28 -1.75 14.08
CA LYS A 249 -1.05 -0.65 13.47
C LYS A 249 -0.36 0.71 13.58
N ASN A 250 0.17 1.05 14.76
CA ASN A 250 0.78 2.35 15.02
C ASN A 250 2.10 2.51 14.28
N ALA A 251 2.94 1.47 14.28
CA ALA A 251 4.18 1.44 13.52
C ALA A 251 3.90 1.56 12.01
N MET A 252 2.88 0.86 11.51
CA MET A 252 2.55 0.93 10.09
C MET A 252 2.04 2.33 9.68
N ALA A 253 1.25 2.98 10.53
CA ALA A 253 0.78 4.34 10.27
C ALA A 253 1.90 5.38 10.26
N SER A 254 2.95 5.21 11.08
CA SER A 254 4.08 6.14 11.15
C SER A 254 5.19 5.83 10.15
N GLN A 255 5.48 4.55 9.91
CA GLN A 255 6.58 4.09 9.04
C GLN A 255 6.15 3.91 7.59
N GLY A 256 4.89 3.53 7.33
CA GLY A 256 4.37 3.30 5.99
C GLY A 256 4.68 4.44 4.98
N PRO A 257 4.45 5.71 5.34
CA PRO A 257 4.79 6.85 4.48
C PRO A 257 6.30 7.12 4.32
N ARG A 258 7.14 6.57 5.20
CA ARG A 258 8.61 6.74 5.18
C ARG A 258 9.33 5.65 4.40
N LEU A 259 8.63 4.59 4.00
CA LEU A 259 9.22 3.52 3.21
C LEU A 259 9.72 4.06 1.86
N PRO A 260 10.86 3.54 1.35
CA PRO A 260 11.37 3.94 0.04
C PRO A 260 10.34 3.65 -1.03
N GLY A 261 10.01 4.64 -1.88
CA GLY A 261 9.00 4.48 -2.92
C GLY A 261 7.53 4.55 -2.44
N ALA A 262 7.26 4.85 -1.16
CA ALA A 262 5.89 4.87 -0.61
C ALA A 262 4.94 5.82 -1.35
N ALA A 263 5.42 6.99 -1.79
CA ALA A 263 4.61 7.94 -2.57
C ALA A 263 4.19 7.37 -3.92
N GLN A 264 5.12 6.71 -4.63
CA GLN A 264 4.84 6.05 -5.91
C GLN A 264 3.90 4.86 -5.71
N ALA A 265 4.13 4.05 -4.67
CA ALA A 265 3.26 2.93 -4.31
C ALA A 265 1.83 3.42 -3.99
N ALA A 266 1.68 4.52 -3.24
CA ALA A 266 0.38 5.10 -2.93
C ALA A 266 -0.38 5.58 -4.19
N LEU A 267 0.33 6.23 -5.12
CA LEU A 267 -0.26 6.64 -6.40
C LEU A 267 -0.70 5.43 -7.24
N ARG A 268 0.12 4.37 -7.29
CA ARG A 268 -0.23 3.12 -7.98
C ARG A 268 -1.41 2.40 -7.34
N ALA A 269 -1.46 2.32 -6.00
CA ALA A 269 -2.60 1.74 -5.29
C ALA A 269 -3.91 2.45 -5.66
N GLN A 270 -3.87 3.79 -5.75
CA GLN A 270 -5.05 4.57 -6.11
C GLN A 270 -5.43 4.40 -7.60
N ALA A 271 -4.46 4.45 -8.51
CA ALA A 271 -4.68 4.38 -9.95
C ALA A 271 -5.03 2.97 -10.45
N GLU A 272 -4.37 1.95 -9.91
CA GLU A 272 -4.56 0.56 -10.32
C GLU A 272 -5.65 -0.12 -9.48
N ALA A 273 -5.61 0.01 -8.16
CA ALA A 273 -6.46 -0.78 -7.27
C ALA A 273 -7.65 -0.02 -6.66
N GLY A 274 -7.73 1.29 -6.85
CA GLY A 274 -8.91 2.09 -6.48
C GLY A 274 -9.04 2.34 -4.98
N PHE A 275 -7.97 2.10 -4.21
CA PHE A 275 -7.92 2.37 -2.78
C PHE A 275 -6.72 3.26 -2.43
N GLN A 276 -6.87 4.05 -1.37
CA GLN A 276 -5.75 4.79 -0.77
C GLN A 276 -4.95 3.86 0.13
N LEU A 277 -3.63 3.81 -0.06
CA LEU A 277 -2.76 2.99 0.77
C LEU A 277 -2.82 3.39 2.25
N SER A 278 -2.98 4.69 2.54
CA SER A 278 -3.22 5.21 3.89
C SER A 278 -4.52 4.70 4.52
N ALA A 279 -5.59 4.51 3.73
CA ALA A 279 -6.85 3.94 4.21
C ALA A 279 -6.68 2.47 4.64
N ALA A 280 -5.80 1.71 3.95
CA ALA A 280 -5.44 0.35 4.38
C ALA A 280 -4.73 0.38 5.74
N PHE A 281 -3.85 1.35 5.98
CA PHE A 281 -3.14 1.51 7.27
C PHE A 281 -4.04 2.06 8.39
N ALA A 282 -5.07 2.83 8.06
CA ALA A 282 -6.04 3.31 9.03
C ALA A 282 -7.05 2.23 9.45
N GLY A 283 -7.17 1.15 8.65
CA GLY A 283 -8.12 0.06 8.86
C GLY A 283 -9.47 0.30 8.18
N GLU A 284 -9.50 1.19 7.19
CA GLU A 284 -10.69 1.57 6.45
C GLU A 284 -10.87 0.73 5.17
N VAL A 285 -9.91 -0.14 4.84
CA VAL A 285 -10.12 -1.21 3.87
C VAL A 285 -10.59 -2.45 4.63
N GLN A 286 -11.79 -2.93 4.34
CA GLN A 286 -12.44 -4.03 5.06
C GLN A 286 -11.99 -5.41 4.56
N SER A 287 -11.66 -5.51 3.27
CA SER A 287 -11.11 -6.72 2.66
C SER A 287 -10.32 -6.40 1.40
N ILE A 288 -9.27 -7.19 1.15
CA ILE A 288 -8.54 -7.24 -0.12
C ILE A 288 -8.32 -8.71 -0.42
N ALA A 289 -8.64 -9.15 -1.63
CA ALA A 289 -8.40 -10.51 -2.08
C ALA A 289 -7.98 -10.55 -3.55
N VAL A 290 -7.04 -11.42 -3.87
CA VAL A 290 -6.62 -11.72 -5.24
C VAL A 290 -7.02 -13.16 -5.52
N PRO A 291 -8.28 -13.44 -5.94
CA PRO A 291 -8.78 -14.82 -6.04
C PRO A 291 -8.26 -15.58 -7.27
N ALA A 292 -7.79 -14.86 -8.28
CA ALA A 292 -7.26 -15.43 -9.51
C ALA A 292 -6.24 -14.47 -10.13
N ALA A 293 -5.44 -14.98 -11.07
CA ALA A 293 -4.51 -14.17 -11.85
C ALA A 293 -5.25 -13.01 -12.53
N GLY A 294 -4.86 -11.78 -12.17
CA GLY A 294 -5.44 -10.56 -12.71
C GLY A 294 -6.80 -10.14 -12.13
N VAL A 295 -7.37 -10.86 -11.16
CA VAL A 295 -8.60 -10.45 -10.47
C VAL A 295 -8.26 -9.88 -9.10
N LEU A 296 -8.72 -8.67 -8.82
CA LEU A 296 -8.57 -8.03 -7.52
C LEU A 296 -9.94 -7.63 -6.97
N ASN A 297 -10.26 -8.07 -5.75
CA ASN A 297 -11.45 -7.66 -5.03
C ASN A 297 -11.03 -6.78 -3.85
N VAL A 298 -11.65 -5.60 -3.74
CA VAL A 298 -11.40 -4.65 -2.65
C VAL A 298 -12.74 -4.22 -2.08
N THR A 299 -12.88 -4.27 -0.76
CA THR A 299 -14.03 -3.72 -0.04
C THR A 299 -13.59 -2.57 0.83
N LEU A 300 -14.16 -1.39 0.60
CA LEU A 300 -13.88 -0.18 1.36
C LEU A 300 -14.93 0.05 2.44
N ALA A 301 -14.50 0.61 3.57
CA ALA A 301 -15.42 1.15 4.56
C ALA A 301 -16.05 2.45 4.02
N PRO A 302 -17.27 2.80 4.48
CA PRO A 302 -17.94 4.04 4.07
C PRO A 302 -17.09 5.31 4.27
N THR A 303 -16.22 5.34 5.29
CA THR A 303 -15.31 6.46 5.54
C THR A 303 -14.24 6.58 4.46
N ALA A 304 -13.63 5.47 4.04
CA ALA A 304 -12.68 5.45 2.93
C ALA A 304 -13.33 5.86 1.60
N VAL A 305 -14.57 5.41 1.35
CA VAL A 305 -15.33 5.83 0.17
C VAL A 305 -15.58 7.33 0.17
N ALA A 306 -15.97 7.89 1.32
CA ALA A 306 -16.12 9.33 1.47
C ALA A 306 -14.79 10.07 1.29
N ALA A 307 -13.68 9.58 1.87
CA ALA A 307 -12.35 10.18 1.72
C ALA A 307 -11.85 10.15 0.27
N MET A 308 -12.15 9.07 -0.48
CA MET A 308 -11.89 8.96 -1.91
C MET A 308 -12.71 9.96 -2.72
N ALA A 309 -14.01 10.08 -2.43
CA ALA A 309 -14.90 11.05 -3.08
C ALA A 309 -14.54 12.50 -2.72
N MET A 310 -13.92 12.74 -1.57
CA MET A 310 -13.48 14.06 -1.11
C MET A 310 -12.02 14.40 -1.48
N GLY A 311 -11.25 13.46 -2.05
CA GLY A 311 -9.86 13.69 -2.49
C GLY A 311 -8.84 13.88 -1.35
N THR A 312 -9.13 13.45 -0.13
CA THR A 312 -8.36 13.81 1.08
C THR A 312 -7.17 12.88 1.41
N GLY A 313 -6.67 12.12 0.43
CA GLY A 313 -5.88 10.91 0.67
C GLY A 313 -4.35 10.99 0.69
N SER A 314 -3.75 12.18 0.55
CA SER A 314 -2.29 12.31 0.54
C SER A 314 -1.80 12.99 1.82
N ALA A 315 -1.26 12.19 2.74
CA ALA A 315 -0.55 12.70 3.91
C ALA A 315 0.93 12.81 3.60
N SER A 316 1.41 14.02 3.30
CA SER A 316 2.57 14.64 3.98
C SER A 316 2.92 16.00 3.38
N SER A 317 2.44 17.08 4.01
CA SER A 317 3.27 18.18 4.54
C SER A 317 2.40 19.34 5.04
N SER A 318 2.56 19.65 6.33
CA SER A 318 2.33 20.94 7.01
C SER A 318 0.95 21.63 6.91
N GLY A 319 0.31 21.76 8.08
CA GLY A 319 -0.63 22.85 8.37
C GLY A 319 -2.04 22.65 7.82
N GLY A 320 -3.04 22.79 8.67
CA GLY A 320 -4.44 22.55 8.33
C GLY A 320 -4.90 23.29 7.07
N SER A 321 -5.19 22.53 6.02
CA SER A 321 -6.08 22.84 4.89
C SER A 321 -6.18 21.58 4.05
N THR A 322 -7.40 21.11 3.81
CA THR A 322 -7.71 20.00 2.87
C THR A 322 -7.10 20.27 1.48
N PRO A 323 -6.68 19.24 0.70
CA PRO A 323 -6.15 19.46 -0.64
C PRO A 323 -7.21 20.07 -1.55
N ILE A 324 -7.01 21.32 -1.96
CA ILE A 324 -7.89 22.02 -2.89
C ILE A 324 -7.55 21.56 -4.31
N GLN A 325 -8.52 20.98 -5.02
CA GLN A 325 -8.40 20.53 -6.41
C GLN A 325 -7.96 21.67 -7.34
N GLY A 326 -7.11 21.38 -8.34
CA GLY A 326 -6.79 22.29 -9.44
C GLY A 326 -5.31 22.52 -9.69
N ASP A 327 -4.96 23.64 -10.34
CA ASP A 327 -3.60 23.93 -10.77
C ASP A 327 -2.65 24.09 -9.55
N PRO A 328 -1.48 23.41 -9.50
CA PRO A 328 -0.56 23.51 -8.36
C PRO A 328 -0.10 24.94 -8.06
N ASP A 329 0.07 25.75 -9.11
CA ASP A 329 0.48 27.17 -9.05
C ASP A 329 -0.71 28.14 -9.08
N GLY A 330 -1.94 27.66 -8.95
CA GLY A 330 -3.16 28.47 -9.04
C GLY A 330 -3.57 29.12 -7.73
N GLU A 331 -4.17 30.31 -7.79
CA GLU A 331 -4.81 30.93 -6.63
C GLU A 331 -6.08 30.14 -6.26
N VAL A 332 -6.46 30.15 -4.97
CA VAL A 332 -7.64 29.44 -4.48
C VAL A 332 -8.89 30.31 -4.70
N HIS A 333 -9.83 29.79 -5.48
CA HIS A 333 -11.13 30.40 -5.74
C HIS A 333 -12.26 29.55 -5.18
N HIS A 334 -13.37 30.20 -4.83
CA HIS A 334 -14.62 29.51 -4.56
C HIS A 334 -15.37 29.30 -5.88
N ILE A 335 -15.81 28.06 -6.14
CA ILE A 335 -16.66 27.72 -7.29
C ILE A 335 -18.00 28.44 -7.14
N CYS A 336 -18.63 28.30 -5.98
CA CYS A 336 -19.82 29.05 -5.53
C CYS A 336 -19.41 30.15 -4.55
N THR A 337 -19.63 31.42 -4.91
CA THR A 337 -19.13 32.56 -4.13
C THR A 337 -19.75 32.66 -2.73
N ASN A 338 -18.92 32.93 -1.73
CA ASN A 338 -19.31 33.27 -0.35
C ASN A 338 -19.17 34.77 -0.02
N LYS A 339 -18.83 35.62 -1.00
CA LYS A 339 -18.56 37.06 -0.78
C LYS A 339 -19.50 37.99 -1.56
N ASN A 340 -20.61 37.47 -2.09
CA ASN A 340 -21.61 38.25 -2.82
C ASN A 340 -22.97 38.17 -2.13
N GLU A 341 -23.06 38.73 -0.93
CA GLU A 341 -24.26 38.71 -0.09
C GLU A 341 -25.26 39.81 -0.41
N VAL A 342 -24.79 40.97 -0.92
CA VAL A 342 -25.61 42.20 -1.07
C VAL A 342 -25.64 42.75 -2.50
N SER A 343 -24.55 42.64 -3.26
CA SER A 343 -24.41 43.34 -4.55
C SER A 343 -25.09 42.60 -5.71
N GLU A 344 -25.91 43.33 -6.47
CA GLU A 344 -26.56 42.86 -7.71
C GLU A 344 -25.75 43.17 -8.98
N ALA A 345 -24.58 43.83 -8.84
CA ALA A 345 -23.80 44.33 -9.99
C ALA A 345 -23.37 43.23 -10.99
N SER A 346 -23.22 41.98 -10.52
CA SER A 346 -22.92 40.80 -11.35
C SER A 346 -24.13 39.86 -11.49
N GLY A 347 -25.36 40.37 -11.37
CA GLY A 347 -26.60 39.59 -11.44
C GLY A 347 -26.97 38.84 -10.15
N GLY A 348 -26.29 39.13 -9.03
CA GLY A 348 -26.51 38.54 -7.72
C GLY A 348 -27.69 39.17 -6.93
N PRO A 349 -27.76 39.00 -5.60
CA PRO A 349 -26.74 38.39 -4.74
C PRO A 349 -26.70 36.86 -4.84
N TRP A 350 -25.53 36.32 -5.14
CA TRP A 350 -25.31 34.89 -5.41
C TRP A 350 -25.07 34.06 -4.15
N THR A 351 -24.43 34.63 -3.12
CA THR A 351 -24.09 33.90 -1.89
C THR A 351 -25.33 33.33 -1.19
N PRO A 352 -26.43 34.08 -0.99
CA PRO A 352 -27.65 33.52 -0.38
C PRO A 352 -28.30 32.43 -1.22
N VAL A 353 -28.13 32.45 -2.55
CA VAL A 353 -28.67 31.44 -3.47
C VAL A 353 -27.90 30.13 -3.32
N PHE A 354 -26.57 30.18 -3.38
CA PHE A 354 -25.72 29.00 -3.20
C PHE A 354 -25.82 28.43 -1.77
N GLN A 355 -25.91 29.29 -0.75
CA GLN A 355 -26.06 28.84 0.63
C GLN A 355 -27.27 27.92 0.81
N ARG A 356 -28.43 28.24 0.20
CA ARG A 356 -29.62 27.37 0.25
C ARG A 356 -29.40 25.99 -0.37
N LEU A 357 -28.57 25.89 -1.41
CA LEU A 357 -28.23 24.61 -2.03
C LEU A 357 -27.29 23.79 -1.15
N PHE A 358 -26.29 24.45 -0.56
CA PHE A 358 -25.34 23.82 0.36
C PHE A 358 -26.03 23.36 1.66
N ASP A 359 -26.95 24.16 2.20
CA ASP A 359 -27.75 23.81 3.38
C ASP A 359 -28.57 22.53 3.15
N ARG A 360 -29.18 22.37 1.95
CA ARG A 360 -29.90 21.15 1.57
C ARG A 360 -29.02 19.91 1.53
N ALA A 361 -27.71 20.08 1.36
CA ALA A 361 -26.69 19.04 1.37
C ALA A 361 -25.99 18.91 2.75
N GLY A 362 -26.35 19.72 3.74
CA GLY A 362 -25.64 19.77 5.02
C GLY A 362 -24.18 20.24 4.90
N MET A 363 -23.87 21.05 3.88
CA MET A 363 -22.53 21.58 3.60
C MET A 363 -22.44 23.09 3.86
N LYS A 364 -21.22 23.62 3.98
CA LYS A 364 -20.92 25.06 4.07
C LYS A 364 -20.24 25.54 2.80
N LEU A 365 -20.45 26.81 2.43
CA LEU A 365 -19.76 27.40 1.28
C LEU A 365 -18.23 27.47 1.47
N SER A 366 -17.74 27.41 2.70
CA SER A 366 -16.32 27.34 3.04
C SER A 366 -15.73 25.93 2.92
N ASP A 367 -16.54 24.90 2.65
CA ASP A 367 -16.05 23.53 2.54
C ASP A 367 -15.13 23.40 1.32
N SER A 368 -14.07 22.60 1.44
CA SER A 368 -13.05 22.49 0.40
C SER A 368 -13.53 21.93 -0.92
N ALA A 369 -14.65 21.19 -0.93
CA ALA A 369 -15.29 20.74 -2.16
C ALA A 369 -15.75 21.93 -3.04
N ASN A 370 -15.99 23.09 -2.44
CA ASN A 370 -16.32 24.34 -3.13
C ASN A 370 -15.08 25.18 -3.51
N LEU A 371 -13.87 24.70 -3.22
CA LEU A 371 -12.63 25.39 -3.54
C LEU A 371 -11.97 24.76 -4.77
N VAL A 372 -11.34 25.60 -5.58
CA VAL A 372 -10.56 25.19 -6.74
C VAL A 372 -9.34 26.11 -6.92
N ARG A 373 -8.19 25.54 -7.30
CA ARG A 373 -6.99 26.29 -7.69
C ARG A 373 -7.02 26.58 -9.18
N ILE A 374 -6.95 27.86 -9.54
CA ILE A 374 -7.03 28.31 -10.93
C ILE A 374 -5.80 29.17 -11.24
N LYS A 375 -4.99 28.74 -12.21
CA LYS A 375 -3.84 29.52 -12.68
C LYS A 375 -4.27 30.64 -13.62
N GLY A 376 -3.74 31.85 -13.42
CA GLY A 376 -3.91 32.96 -14.36
C GLY A 376 -5.31 33.56 -14.44
N HIS A 377 -6.10 33.44 -13.37
CA HIS A 377 -7.40 34.09 -13.22
C HIS A 377 -7.36 35.01 -12.00
N GLN A 378 -7.75 36.27 -12.18
CA GLN A 378 -7.91 37.22 -11.08
C GLN A 378 -9.19 38.04 -11.29
N GLY A 379 -9.88 38.34 -10.18
CA GLY A 379 -11.08 39.17 -10.18
C GLY A 379 -12.39 38.39 -9.96
N PRO A 380 -13.52 39.13 -9.83
CA PRO A 380 -14.82 38.53 -9.59
C PRO A 380 -15.35 37.80 -10.83
N HIS A 381 -16.13 36.74 -10.61
CA HIS A 381 -16.73 36.00 -11.71
C HIS A 381 -17.90 36.78 -12.33
N PRO A 382 -18.09 36.71 -13.67
CA PRO A 382 -19.20 37.39 -14.34
C PRO A 382 -20.55 36.72 -14.02
N ARG A 383 -21.63 37.44 -14.33
CA ARG A 383 -23.01 36.94 -14.24
C ARG A 383 -23.18 35.59 -14.95
N GLU A 384 -22.68 35.47 -16.17
CA GLU A 384 -22.80 34.26 -16.99
C GLU A 384 -22.20 33.03 -16.29
N TYR A 385 -21.07 33.20 -15.61
CA TYR A 385 -20.46 32.11 -14.84
C TYR A 385 -21.38 31.65 -13.72
N HIS A 386 -21.90 32.58 -12.92
CA HIS A 386 -22.75 32.24 -11.78
C HIS A 386 -24.06 31.59 -12.20
N GLU A 387 -24.68 32.06 -13.29
CA GLU A 387 -25.89 31.46 -13.86
C GLU A 387 -25.63 30.03 -14.34
N GLU A 388 -24.52 29.76 -15.01
CA GLU A 388 -24.19 28.41 -15.49
C GLU A 388 -23.91 27.45 -14.33
N VAL A 389 -23.12 27.86 -13.34
CA VAL A 389 -22.84 27.05 -12.13
C VAL A 389 -24.13 26.76 -11.37
N LEU A 390 -24.99 27.76 -11.19
CA LEU A 390 -26.27 27.59 -10.50
C LEU A 390 -27.19 26.61 -11.24
N ARG A 391 -27.29 26.74 -12.58
CA ARG A 391 -28.10 25.87 -13.43
C ARG A 391 -27.67 24.41 -13.28
N ARG A 392 -26.35 24.15 -13.40
CA ARG A 392 -25.75 22.82 -13.27
C ARG A 392 -25.99 22.19 -11.91
N ILE A 393 -25.69 22.90 -10.83
CA ILE A 393 -25.89 22.38 -9.47
C ILE A 393 -27.37 22.10 -9.22
N THR A 394 -28.26 23.00 -9.67
CA THR A 394 -29.71 22.81 -9.49
C THR A 394 -30.22 21.58 -10.24
N GLU A 395 -29.73 21.32 -11.46
CA GLU A 395 -30.03 20.10 -12.21
C GLU A 395 -29.46 18.84 -11.54
N ALA A 396 -28.19 18.86 -11.12
CA ALA A 396 -27.55 17.72 -10.49
C ALA A 396 -28.24 17.32 -9.18
N MET A 397 -28.70 18.31 -8.41
CA MET A 397 -29.45 18.11 -7.17
C MET A 397 -30.95 17.84 -7.38
N LYS A 398 -31.43 17.79 -8.62
CA LYS A 398 -32.85 17.55 -8.92
C LYS A 398 -33.24 16.14 -8.48
N GLY A 399 -34.27 16.05 -7.64
CA GLY A 399 -34.78 14.77 -7.13
C GLY A 399 -33.95 14.16 -5.99
N CYS A 400 -32.93 14.85 -5.47
CA CYS A 400 -32.23 14.38 -4.27
C CYS A 400 -33.17 14.41 -3.03
N ARG A 401 -33.06 13.43 -2.13
CA ARG A 401 -33.86 13.24 -0.93
C ARG A 401 -32.91 13.09 0.27
N GLY A 402 -33.06 13.96 1.25
CA GLY A 402 -32.22 14.00 2.44
C GLY A 402 -30.83 14.62 2.21
N PRO A 403 -30.18 15.15 3.27
CA PRO A 403 -28.90 15.86 3.17
C PRO A 403 -27.79 15.03 2.52
N GLU A 404 -27.66 13.76 2.88
CA GLU A 404 -26.58 12.89 2.39
C GLU A 404 -26.62 12.66 0.87
N MET A 405 -27.80 12.39 0.30
CA MET A 405 -27.91 12.17 -1.14
C MET A 405 -27.75 13.48 -1.92
N CYS A 406 -28.21 14.60 -1.37
CA CYS A 406 -27.98 15.92 -1.94
C CYS A 406 -26.49 16.31 -1.89
N ARG A 407 -25.77 15.92 -0.83
CA ARG A 407 -24.32 16.11 -0.66
C ARG A 407 -23.53 15.39 -1.73
N VAL A 408 -23.83 14.12 -1.99
CA VAL A 408 -23.15 13.34 -3.05
C VAL A 408 -23.34 13.99 -4.42
N LYS A 409 -24.56 14.41 -4.76
CA LYS A 409 -24.86 15.08 -6.04
C LYS A 409 -24.16 16.43 -6.18
N LEU A 410 -24.13 17.21 -5.10
CA LEU A 410 -23.48 18.52 -5.06
C LEU A 410 -21.96 18.40 -5.23
N VAL A 411 -21.32 17.49 -4.49
CA VAL A 411 -19.86 17.28 -4.56
C VAL A 411 -19.43 16.75 -5.94
N ASP A 412 -20.18 15.81 -6.53
CA ASP A 412 -19.91 15.30 -7.89
C ASP A 412 -19.96 16.44 -8.93
N GLU A 413 -20.99 17.29 -8.87
CA GLU A 413 -21.11 18.40 -9.82
C GLU A 413 -20.04 19.49 -9.60
N LEU A 414 -19.71 19.82 -8.34
CA LEU A 414 -18.61 20.75 -8.02
C LEU A 414 -17.26 20.23 -8.56
N SER A 415 -17.03 18.92 -8.48
CA SER A 415 -15.81 18.29 -9.01
C SER A 415 -15.73 18.38 -10.54
N ARG A 416 -16.86 18.18 -11.24
CA ARG A 416 -16.93 18.36 -12.71
C ARG A 416 -16.70 19.81 -13.11
N ILE A 417 -17.29 20.75 -12.38
CA ILE A 417 -17.09 22.19 -12.60
C ILE A 417 -15.62 22.56 -12.37
N ALA A 418 -14.99 22.07 -11.31
CA ALA A 418 -13.58 22.31 -11.04
C ALA A 418 -12.67 21.77 -12.16
N HIS A 419 -12.96 20.56 -12.66
CA HIS A 419 -12.23 19.99 -13.79
C HIS A 419 -12.36 20.83 -15.06
N GLU A 420 -13.56 21.38 -15.35
CA GLU A 420 -13.71 22.31 -16.46
C GLU A 420 -12.93 23.60 -16.24
N LEU A 421 -12.95 24.18 -15.03
CA LEU A 421 -12.25 25.42 -14.70
C LEU A 421 -10.72 25.34 -14.83
N THR A 422 -10.15 24.13 -14.80
CA THR A 422 -8.70 23.90 -14.93
C THR A 422 -8.31 23.33 -16.30
N THR A 423 -9.29 22.98 -17.13
CA THR A 423 -9.03 22.46 -18.47
C THR A 423 -9.12 23.58 -19.51
N ALA A 424 -8.05 23.79 -20.27
CA ALA A 424 -8.01 24.78 -21.34
C ALA A 424 -9.04 24.47 -22.45
N GLY A 425 -9.73 25.50 -22.95
CA GLY A 425 -10.71 25.36 -24.03
C GLY A 425 -12.09 24.86 -23.61
N THR A 426 -12.35 24.66 -22.31
CA THR A 426 -13.71 24.40 -21.82
C THR A 426 -14.51 25.70 -21.71
N ARG A 427 -15.83 25.58 -21.76
CA ARG A 427 -16.73 26.74 -21.69
C ARG A 427 -16.54 27.54 -20.40
N LEU A 428 -16.48 26.88 -19.24
CA LEU A 428 -16.33 27.57 -17.95
C LEU A 428 -14.94 28.23 -17.82
N ARG A 429 -13.88 27.58 -18.30
CA ARG A 429 -12.54 28.17 -18.35
C ARG A 429 -12.54 29.44 -19.19
N GLU A 430 -13.12 29.38 -20.39
CA GLU A 430 -13.20 30.53 -21.28
C GLU A 430 -13.96 31.70 -20.67
N ILE A 431 -15.08 31.45 -19.97
CA ILE A 431 -15.88 32.52 -19.35
C ILE A 431 -15.06 33.28 -18.30
N ILE A 432 -14.26 32.57 -17.48
CA ILE A 432 -13.46 33.23 -16.45
C ILE A 432 -12.21 33.92 -17.02
N THR A 433 -11.57 33.35 -18.05
CA THR A 433 -10.36 33.93 -18.63
C THR A 433 -10.62 35.02 -19.68
N LYS A 434 -11.80 35.05 -20.33
CA LYS A 434 -12.18 36.09 -21.30
C LYS A 434 -12.22 37.49 -20.67
N ASN A 435 -12.51 37.58 -19.38
CA ASN A 435 -12.55 38.85 -18.64
C ASN A 435 -11.22 39.22 -17.96
N SER A 436 -10.21 38.35 -17.98
CA SER A 436 -8.87 38.64 -17.47
C SER A 436 -7.97 39.34 -18.51
N GLY A 437 -8.51 39.60 -19.71
CA GLY A 437 -7.86 40.39 -20.75
C GLY A 437 -8.16 41.88 -20.62
N VAL A 438 -7.52 42.54 -19.65
CA VAL A 438 -7.15 43.96 -19.69
C VAL A 438 -5.76 44.12 -19.08
#